data_AF-A0A485BEV4-F1
#
_entry.id   AF-A0A485BEV4-F1
#
_cell.length_a   1.000
_cell.length_b   1.000
_cell.length_c   1.000
_cell.angle_alpha   90.00
_cell.angle_beta   90.00
_cell.angle_gamma   90.00
#
_symmetry.space_group_name_H-M   'P 1'
#
loop_
_entity.id
_entity.type
_entity.pdbx_description
1 polymer ?
#
loop_
_entity_poly.entity_id
_entity_poly.type
_entity_poly.pdbx_seq_one_letter_code
_entity_poly.pdbx_strand_id
1 'polypeptide(L)'
;MAAARALLDQRQSEMRASESVVKQRQAELDSTAKRHARSSTLSQRGAVSAQQLDDDRAAAESGRAALESARAQVSAAKAAIEAARTSIIQAQTRVEAAQATERRIMADIDDSTLKAPRDGRIQYRVAEPGEVLAAGGRVLNMVDLADVYMTFFLPTEQAGLLAIGSEVHIVLRRPPPIW
;
A
#
# COMPACT_ATOMS: atom_id res chain seq x y z
N MET A 1 13.02 8.21 1.44
CA MET A 1 12.27 8.28 2.72
C MET A 1 12.86 9.25 3.73
N ALA A 2 14.17 9.22 4.01
CA ALA A 2 14.80 10.15 4.97
C ALA A 2 14.58 11.64 4.62
N ALA A 3 14.77 12.03 3.35
CA ALA A 3 14.53 13.41 2.91
C ALA A 3 13.06 13.87 3.08
N ALA A 4 12.10 12.98 2.83
CA ALA A 4 10.67 13.30 2.98
C ALA A 4 10.26 13.44 4.46
N ARG A 5 10.85 12.64 5.35
CA ARG A 5 10.69 12.78 6.81
C ARG A 5 11.33 14.06 7.32
N ALA A 6 12.55 14.38 6.88
CA ALA A 6 13.21 15.63 7.23
C ALA A 6 12.39 16.87 6.80
N LEU A 7 11.78 16.83 5.60
CA LEU A 7 10.86 17.88 5.14
C LEU A 7 9.63 17.99 6.04
N LEU A 8 9.04 16.87 6.46
CA LEU A 8 7.90 16.87 7.39
C LEU A 8 8.27 17.52 8.73
N ASP A 9 9.42 17.17 9.29
CA ASP A 9 9.91 17.74 10.55
C ASP A 9 10.21 19.24 10.43
N GLN A 10 10.74 19.67 9.27
CA GLN A 10 10.92 21.08 8.96
C GLN A 10 9.57 21.81 8.94
N ARG A 11 8.56 21.30 8.23
CA ARG A 11 7.21 21.93 8.18
C ARG A 11 6.53 21.97 9.55
N GLN A 12 6.71 20.95 10.37
CA GLN A 12 6.23 20.96 11.76
C GLN A 12 6.92 22.02 12.61
N SER A 13 8.22 22.24 12.38
CA SER A 13 8.97 23.28 13.06
C SER A 13 8.55 24.69 12.62
N GLU A 14 8.32 24.88 11.32
CA GLU A 14 7.74 26.12 10.75
C GLU A 14 6.34 26.39 11.34
N MET A 15 5.47 25.39 11.45
CA MET A 15 4.15 25.54 12.07
C MET A 15 4.25 25.98 13.53
N ARG A 16 5.14 25.39 14.33
CA ARG A 16 5.37 25.80 15.72
C ARG A 16 5.86 27.25 15.82
N ALA A 17 6.70 27.69 14.89
CA ALA A 17 7.11 29.09 14.79
C ALA A 17 5.92 30.00 14.46
N SER A 18 5.09 29.65 13.47
CA SER A 18 3.87 30.40 13.13
C SER A 18 2.86 30.47 14.29
N GLU A 19 2.68 29.39 15.05
CA GLU A 19 1.83 29.38 16.25
C GLU A 19 2.37 30.34 17.33
N SER A 20 3.69 30.45 17.46
CA SER A 20 4.31 31.40 18.38
C SER A 20 4.05 32.85 17.95
N VAL A 21 4.08 33.12 16.64
CA VAL A 21 3.70 34.43 16.09
C VAL A 21 2.22 34.73 16.36
N VAL A 22 1.31 33.76 16.22
CA VAL A 22 -0.10 33.93 16.58
C VAL A 22 -0.25 34.34 18.05
N LYS A 23 0.47 33.67 18.96
CA LYS A 23 0.45 34.03 20.39
C LYS A 23 0.96 35.45 20.63
N GLN A 24 2.02 35.85 19.96
CA GLN A 24 2.56 37.21 20.03
C GLN A 24 1.52 38.24 19.56
N ARG A 25 0.91 38.03 18.38
CA ARG A 25 -0.11 38.94 17.82
C ARG A 25 -1.38 38.99 18.66
N GLN A 26 -1.75 37.88 19.30
CA GLN A 26 -2.87 37.84 20.25
C GLN A 26 -2.58 38.73 21.46
N ALA A 27 -1.39 38.62 22.06
CA ALA A 27 -1.00 39.45 23.20
C ALA A 27 -0.94 40.95 22.84
N GLU A 28 -0.47 41.26 21.63
CA GLU A 28 -0.43 42.63 21.11
C GLU A 28 -1.85 43.19 20.91
N LEU A 29 -2.76 42.42 20.32
CA LEU A 29 -4.17 42.78 20.19
C LEU A 29 -4.84 42.98 21.56
N ASP A 30 -4.56 42.12 22.54
CA ASP A 30 -5.15 42.25 23.87
C ASP A 30 -4.71 43.56 24.55
N SER A 31 -3.45 43.99 24.31
CA SER A 31 -2.92 45.26 24.81
C SER A 31 -3.60 46.46 24.15
N THR A 32 -3.71 46.47 22.82
CA THR A 32 -4.34 47.56 22.07
C THR A 32 -5.85 47.63 22.33
N ALA A 33 -6.53 46.48 22.43
CA ALA A 33 -7.95 46.40 22.79
C ALA A 33 -8.22 46.98 24.19
N LYS A 34 -7.37 46.66 25.18
CA LYS A 34 -7.47 47.25 26.53
C LYS A 34 -7.22 48.76 26.52
N ARG A 35 -6.32 49.25 25.67
CA ARG A 35 -6.06 50.69 25.52
C ARG A 35 -7.27 51.40 24.93
N HIS A 36 -7.81 50.89 23.81
CA HIS A 36 -9.03 51.39 23.18
C HIS A 36 -10.24 51.39 24.13
N ALA A 37 -10.45 50.32 24.90
CA ALA A 37 -11.53 50.28 25.89
C ALA A 37 -11.38 51.38 26.97
N ARG A 38 -10.14 51.64 27.39
CA ARG A 38 -9.82 52.67 28.39
C ARG A 38 -9.99 54.07 27.82
N SER A 39 -9.50 54.35 26.61
CA SER A 39 -9.67 55.65 25.96
C SER A 39 -11.13 55.92 25.60
N SER A 40 -11.91 54.91 25.22
CA SER A 40 -13.36 55.03 25.03
C SER A 40 -14.06 55.47 26.30
N THR A 41 -13.74 54.85 27.44
CA THR A 41 -14.31 55.21 28.75
C THR A 41 -13.89 56.61 29.20
N LEU A 42 -12.63 57.00 28.97
CA LEU A 42 -12.12 58.33 29.31
C LEU A 42 -12.69 59.42 28.38
N SER A 43 -12.93 59.11 27.11
CA SER A 43 -13.49 60.05 26.13
C SER A 43 -14.93 60.40 26.48
N GLN A 44 -15.73 59.41 26.90
CA GLN A 44 -17.09 59.64 27.41
C GLN A 44 -17.11 60.58 28.63
N ARG A 45 -16.01 60.63 29.39
CA ARG A 45 -15.82 61.52 30.55
C ARG A 45 -15.12 62.84 30.19
N GLY A 46 -14.86 63.10 28.90
CA GLY A 46 -14.17 64.30 28.41
C GLY A 46 -12.67 64.36 28.72
N ALA A 47 -12.05 63.25 29.16
CA ALA A 47 -10.67 63.23 29.65
C ALA A 47 -9.61 62.92 28.56
N VAL A 48 -10.03 62.57 27.35
CA VAL A 48 -9.15 62.36 26.17
C VAL A 48 -9.80 62.92 24.90
N SER A 49 -8.98 63.26 23.91
CA SER A 49 -9.45 63.80 22.62
C SER A 49 -10.09 62.71 21.74
N ALA A 50 -10.98 63.12 20.82
CA ALA A 50 -11.55 62.22 19.82
C ALA A 50 -10.47 61.59 18.93
N GLN A 51 -9.45 62.36 18.55
CA GLN A 51 -8.32 61.86 17.78
C GLN A 51 -7.60 60.70 18.47
N GLN A 52 -7.35 60.79 19.78
CA GLN A 52 -6.69 59.71 20.52
C GLN A 52 -7.53 58.43 20.57
N LEU A 53 -8.86 58.57 20.67
CA LEU A 53 -9.78 57.43 20.62
C LEU A 53 -9.76 56.76 19.24
N ASP A 54 -9.80 57.55 18.17
CA ASP A 54 -9.76 57.05 16.79
C ASP A 54 -8.41 56.36 16.50
N ASP A 55 -7.30 56.91 16.96
CA ASP A 55 -5.96 56.31 16.84
C ASP A 55 -5.88 54.95 17.57
N ASP A 56 -6.42 54.87 18.79
CA ASP A 56 -6.46 53.61 19.56
C ASP A 56 -7.39 52.57 18.91
N ARG A 57 -8.50 53.02 18.32
CA ARG A 57 -9.43 52.15 17.58
C ARG A 57 -8.76 51.58 16.34
N ALA A 58 -8.11 52.42 15.54
CA ALA A 58 -7.37 51.99 14.35
C ALA A 58 -6.25 51.01 14.72
N ALA A 59 -5.55 51.23 15.84
CA ALA A 59 -4.53 50.31 16.34
C ALA A 59 -5.11 48.94 16.75
N ALA A 60 -6.29 48.91 17.37
CA ALA A 60 -6.97 47.66 17.73
C ALA A 60 -7.47 46.89 16.49
N GLU A 61 -8.04 47.59 15.51
CA GLU A 61 -8.49 46.99 14.24
C GLU A 61 -7.30 46.43 13.44
N SER A 62 -6.19 47.17 13.37
CA SER A 62 -4.94 46.72 12.74
C SER A 62 -4.37 45.47 13.44
N GLY A 63 -4.34 45.47 14.78
CA GLY A 63 -3.91 44.30 15.56
C GLY A 63 -4.78 43.06 15.30
N ARG A 64 -6.09 43.26 15.11
CA ARG A 64 -7.02 42.17 14.80
C ARG A 64 -6.76 41.59 13.41
N ALA A 65 -6.55 42.44 12.41
CA ALA A 65 -6.18 42.01 11.06
C ALA A 65 -4.83 41.26 11.04
N ALA A 66 -3.85 41.73 11.80
CA ALA A 66 -2.55 41.07 11.93
C ALA A 66 -2.66 39.67 12.58
N LEU A 67 -3.50 39.52 13.60
CA LEU A 67 -3.79 38.23 14.22
C LEU A 67 -4.49 37.27 13.24
N GLU A 68 -5.47 37.75 12.49
CA GLU A 68 -6.18 36.94 11.50
C GLU A 68 -5.22 36.45 10.40
N SER A 69 -4.36 37.33 9.90
CA SER A 69 -3.29 36.97 8.96
C SER A 69 -2.36 35.89 9.52
N ALA A 70 -1.92 36.03 10.77
CA ALA A 70 -1.08 35.02 11.43
C ALA A 70 -1.81 33.67 11.59
N ARG A 71 -3.12 33.67 11.89
CA ARG A 71 -3.93 32.44 11.96
C ARG A 71 -4.06 31.79 10.59
N ALA A 72 -4.24 32.57 9.53
CA ALA A 72 -4.25 32.07 8.15
C ALA A 72 -2.92 31.41 7.77
N GLN A 73 -1.79 31.98 8.19
CA GLN A 73 -0.47 31.37 7.99
C GLN A 73 -0.33 30.03 8.70
N VAL A 74 -0.84 29.88 9.93
CA VAL A 74 -0.87 28.58 10.64
C VAL A 74 -1.73 27.57 9.87
N SER A 75 -2.88 27.99 9.34
CA SER A 75 -3.73 27.12 8.51
C SER A 75 -3.01 26.64 7.25
N ALA A 76 -2.31 27.54 6.56
CA ALA A 76 -1.48 27.20 5.40
C ALA A 76 -0.34 26.23 5.77
N ALA A 77 0.32 26.44 6.90
CA ALA A 77 1.37 25.53 7.40
C ALA A 77 0.82 24.12 7.72
N LYS A 78 -0.39 24.03 8.31
CA LYS A 78 -1.09 22.75 8.52
C LYS A 78 -1.38 22.03 7.20
N ALA A 79 -1.91 22.75 6.21
CA ALA A 79 -2.17 22.17 4.90
C ALA A 79 -0.89 21.66 4.22
N ALA A 80 0.22 22.39 4.37
CA ALA A 80 1.53 21.96 3.89
C ALA A 80 2.05 20.70 4.57
N ILE A 81 1.82 20.53 5.88
CA ILE A 81 2.16 19.30 6.63
C ILE A 81 1.37 18.11 6.09
N GLU A 82 0.07 18.26 5.88
CA GLU A 82 -0.76 17.17 5.34
C GLU A 82 -0.37 16.80 3.90
N ALA A 83 0.00 17.78 3.07
CA ALA A 83 0.57 17.52 1.75
C ALA A 83 1.89 16.72 1.84
N ALA A 84 2.78 17.09 2.76
CA ALA A 84 4.04 16.35 2.99
C ALA A 84 3.79 14.91 3.47
N ARG A 85 2.82 14.71 4.39
CA ARG A 85 2.41 13.37 4.84
C ARG A 85 1.87 12.51 3.70
N THR A 86 1.00 13.10 2.88
CA THR A 86 0.45 12.43 1.70
C THR A 86 1.54 12.00 0.73
N SER A 87 2.56 12.85 0.52
CA SER A 87 3.72 12.52 -0.33
C SER A 87 4.51 11.31 0.21
N ILE A 88 4.67 11.19 1.53
CA ILE A 88 5.31 10.02 2.15
C ILE A 88 4.50 8.75 1.89
N ILE A 89 3.18 8.80 2.09
CA ILE A 89 2.28 7.67 1.84
C ILE A 89 2.36 7.25 0.36
N GLN A 90 2.28 8.21 -0.57
CA GLN A 90 2.40 7.94 -2.00
C GLN A 90 3.74 7.26 -2.35
N ALA A 91 4.85 7.73 -1.77
CA ALA A 91 6.15 7.11 -1.96
C ALA A 91 6.18 5.66 -1.43
N GLN A 92 5.54 5.40 -0.29
CA GLN A 92 5.46 4.07 0.29
C GLN A 92 4.61 3.12 -0.57
N THR A 93 3.45 3.59 -1.05
CA THR A 93 2.59 2.83 -1.96
C THR A 93 3.32 2.49 -3.27
N ARG A 94 4.15 3.39 -3.80
CA ARG A 94 4.98 3.10 -4.98
C ARG A 94 5.99 1.98 -4.73
N VAL A 95 6.63 1.98 -3.55
CA VAL A 95 7.55 0.90 -3.16
C VAL A 95 6.81 -0.43 -3.04
N GLU A 96 5.64 -0.44 -2.40
CA GLU A 96 4.82 -1.64 -2.26
C GLU A 96 4.35 -2.18 -3.62
N ALA A 97 3.91 -1.32 -4.53
CA ALA A 97 3.55 -1.69 -5.89
C ALA A 97 4.74 -2.27 -6.68
N ALA A 98 5.93 -1.69 -6.52
CA ALA A 98 7.15 -2.21 -7.12
C ALA A 98 7.52 -3.61 -6.57
N GLN A 99 7.41 -3.81 -5.25
CA GLN A 99 7.62 -5.11 -4.62
C GLN A 99 6.58 -6.16 -5.04
N ALA A 100 5.32 -5.76 -5.22
CA ALA A 100 4.30 -6.66 -5.75
C ALA A 100 4.62 -7.07 -7.19
N THR A 101 5.13 -6.15 -7.99
CA THR A 101 5.58 -6.43 -9.36
C THR A 101 6.78 -7.36 -9.37
N GLU A 102 7.75 -7.13 -8.49
CA GLU A 102 8.91 -8.02 -8.29
C GLU A 102 8.46 -9.44 -7.92
N ARG A 103 7.56 -9.60 -6.94
CA ARG A 103 7.01 -10.91 -6.56
C ARG A 103 6.31 -11.63 -7.73
N ARG A 104 5.55 -10.90 -8.54
CA ARG A 104 4.91 -11.45 -9.73
C ARG A 104 5.95 -11.95 -10.74
N ILE A 105 6.98 -11.15 -11.02
CA ILE A 105 8.07 -11.54 -11.93
C ILE A 105 8.83 -12.76 -11.40
N MET A 106 9.09 -12.83 -10.08
CA MET A 106 9.73 -14.00 -9.48
C MET A 106 8.87 -15.25 -9.64
N ALA A 107 7.54 -15.16 -9.46
CA ALA A 107 6.63 -16.27 -9.72
C ALA A 107 6.67 -16.71 -11.19
N ASP A 108 6.67 -15.75 -12.13
CA ASP A 108 6.79 -16.06 -13.57
C ASP A 108 8.12 -16.78 -13.90
N ILE A 109 9.22 -16.41 -13.24
CA ILE A 109 10.54 -17.06 -13.38
C ILE A 109 10.55 -18.45 -12.74
N ASP A 110 9.97 -18.61 -11.56
CA ASP A 110 9.84 -19.90 -10.89
C ASP A 110 8.99 -20.87 -11.71
N ASP A 111 7.88 -20.40 -12.29
CA ASP A 111 7.00 -21.15 -13.18
C ASP A 111 7.68 -21.50 -14.52
N SER A 112 8.70 -20.73 -14.93
CA SER A 112 9.53 -21.06 -16.10
C SER A 112 10.43 -22.28 -15.85
N THR A 113 10.61 -22.69 -14.58
CA THR A 113 11.33 -23.90 -14.21
C THR A 113 10.35 -25.02 -13.86
N LEU A 114 10.11 -25.92 -14.81
CA LEU A 114 9.21 -27.05 -14.59
C LEU A 114 9.82 -28.06 -13.60
N LYS A 115 9.25 -28.17 -12.40
CA LYS A 115 9.64 -29.17 -11.38
C LYS A 115 8.61 -30.29 -11.29
N ALA A 116 9.07 -31.51 -11.03
CA ALA A 116 8.17 -32.63 -10.79
C ALA A 116 7.44 -32.44 -9.44
N PRO A 117 6.10 -32.56 -9.38
CA PRO A 117 5.35 -32.39 -8.13
C PRO A 117 5.50 -33.58 -7.16
N ARG A 118 5.98 -34.73 -7.65
CA ARG A 118 6.17 -35.97 -6.90
C ARG A 118 7.11 -36.90 -7.67
N ASP A 119 7.65 -37.88 -6.97
CA ASP A 119 8.48 -38.93 -7.57
C ASP A 119 7.62 -39.78 -8.53
N GLY A 120 8.17 -40.05 -9.71
CA GLY A 120 7.45 -40.77 -10.75
C GLY A 120 8.33 -41.02 -11.96
N ARG A 121 7.86 -41.88 -12.86
CA ARG A 121 8.58 -42.18 -14.10
C ARG A 121 7.94 -41.43 -15.26
N ILE A 122 8.75 -40.71 -16.03
CA ILE A 122 8.30 -40.08 -17.28
C ILE A 122 7.99 -41.20 -18.29
N GLN A 123 6.75 -41.26 -18.76
CA GLN A 123 6.30 -42.27 -19.72
C GLN A 123 6.70 -41.88 -21.14
N TYR A 124 6.41 -40.63 -21.53
CA TYR A 124 6.83 -40.04 -22.79
C TYR A 124 6.81 -38.52 -22.70
N ARG A 125 7.60 -37.89 -23.58
CA ARG A 125 7.68 -36.44 -23.74
C ARG A 125 6.68 -36.02 -24.81
N VAL A 126 5.90 -34.99 -24.51
CA VAL A 126 4.83 -34.48 -25.38
C VAL A 126 5.31 -33.28 -26.20
N ALA A 127 6.23 -32.49 -25.65
CA ALA A 127 6.79 -31.30 -26.30
C ALA A 127 8.31 -31.43 -26.50
N GLU A 128 8.80 -30.94 -27.65
CA GLU A 128 10.22 -31.02 -28.00
C GLU A 128 11.01 -29.75 -27.62
N PRO A 129 12.33 -29.86 -27.36
CA PRO A 129 13.15 -28.68 -27.09
C PRO A 129 13.10 -27.67 -28.25
N GLY A 130 12.76 -26.41 -27.93
CA GLY A 130 12.62 -25.34 -28.92
C GLY A 130 11.18 -25.11 -29.41
N GLU A 131 10.23 -25.96 -29.02
CA GLU A 131 8.81 -25.76 -29.27
C GLU A 131 8.23 -24.67 -28.36
N VAL A 132 7.42 -23.76 -28.93
CA VAL A 132 6.74 -22.71 -28.17
C VAL A 132 5.37 -23.23 -27.73
N LEU A 133 5.19 -23.38 -26.42
CA LEU A 133 3.93 -23.86 -25.84
C LEU A 133 3.09 -22.70 -25.31
N ALA A 134 1.78 -22.81 -25.46
CA ALA A 134 0.84 -21.94 -24.76
C ALA A 134 0.81 -22.26 -23.26
N ALA A 135 0.33 -21.31 -22.44
CA ALA A 135 0.14 -21.53 -21.01
C ALA A 135 -0.75 -22.76 -20.75
N GLY A 136 -0.29 -23.65 -19.87
CA GLY A 136 -0.98 -24.92 -19.58
C GLY A 136 -0.79 -26.03 -20.62
N GLY A 137 0.09 -25.83 -21.62
CA GLY A 137 0.48 -26.87 -22.57
C GLY A 137 1.10 -28.08 -21.87
N ARG A 138 0.77 -29.28 -22.35
CA ARG A 138 1.31 -30.53 -21.78
C ARG A 138 2.74 -30.73 -22.28
N VAL A 139 3.70 -30.84 -21.36
CA VAL A 139 5.13 -31.03 -21.70
C VAL A 139 5.55 -32.49 -21.54
N LEU A 140 5.17 -33.10 -20.42
CA LEU A 140 5.59 -34.44 -20.00
C LEU A 140 4.39 -35.20 -19.45
N ASN A 141 4.32 -36.50 -19.74
CA ASN A 141 3.42 -37.41 -19.04
C ASN A 141 4.23 -38.25 -18.03
N MET A 142 3.79 -38.24 -16.78
CA MET A 142 4.47 -38.92 -15.67
C MET A 142 3.50 -39.87 -14.97
N VAL A 143 3.98 -41.09 -14.71
CA VAL A 143 3.23 -42.13 -14.02
C VAL A 143 3.82 -42.32 -12.63
N ASP A 144 2.94 -42.35 -11.64
CA ASP A 144 3.28 -42.69 -10.26
C ASP A 144 3.44 -44.21 -10.15
N LEU A 145 4.57 -44.68 -9.62
CA LEU A 145 4.85 -46.10 -9.46
C LEU A 145 4.45 -46.65 -8.09
N ALA A 146 3.97 -45.80 -7.18
CA ALA A 146 3.53 -46.23 -5.85
C ALA A 146 2.18 -46.97 -5.87
N ASP A 147 1.33 -46.70 -6.87
CA ASP A 147 0.00 -47.32 -7.02
C ASP A 147 -0.20 -47.81 -8.46
N VAL A 148 0.12 -49.07 -8.71
CA VAL A 148 0.02 -49.71 -10.02
C VAL A 148 -1.17 -50.67 -10.02
N TYR A 149 -2.16 -50.41 -10.87
CA TYR A 149 -3.30 -51.29 -11.08
C TYR A 149 -3.35 -51.77 -12.54
N MET A 150 -3.92 -52.96 -12.75
CA MET A 150 -4.11 -53.56 -14.08
C MET A 150 -5.60 -53.79 -14.32
N THR A 151 -6.13 -53.16 -15.36
CA THR A 151 -7.48 -53.45 -15.85
C THR A 151 -7.41 -54.61 -16.82
N PHE A 152 -8.14 -55.68 -16.54
CA PHE A 152 -8.34 -56.79 -17.47
C PHE A 152 -9.83 -56.89 -17.80
N PHE A 153 -10.14 -57.23 -19.04
CA PHE A 153 -11.51 -57.34 -19.52
C PHE A 153 -11.95 -58.79 -19.44
N LEU A 154 -13.13 -59.02 -18.84
CA LEU A 154 -13.74 -60.34 -18.72
C LEU A 154 -14.98 -60.41 -19.60
N PRO A 155 -15.22 -61.55 -20.28
CA PRO A 155 -16.51 -61.85 -20.89
C PRO A 155 -17.65 -61.73 -19.86
N THR A 156 -18.80 -61.21 -20.29
CA THR A 156 -19.96 -60.94 -19.41
C THR A 156 -20.39 -62.16 -18.59
N GLU A 157 -20.32 -63.35 -19.16
CA GLU A 157 -20.69 -64.61 -18.49
C GLU A 157 -19.78 -64.93 -17.28
N GLN A 158 -18.52 -64.46 -17.30
CA GLN A 158 -17.53 -64.71 -16.26
C GLN A 158 -17.48 -63.57 -15.24
N ALA A 159 -17.88 -62.35 -15.63
CA ALA A 159 -17.89 -61.18 -14.76
C ALA A 159 -18.81 -61.35 -13.54
N GLY A 160 -19.94 -62.05 -13.69
CA GLY A 160 -20.89 -62.32 -12.60
C GLY A 160 -20.44 -63.36 -11.56
N LEU A 161 -19.35 -64.10 -11.84
CA LEU A 161 -18.85 -65.19 -10.98
C LEU A 161 -17.70 -64.74 -10.05
N LEU A 162 -17.25 -63.48 -10.15
CA LEU A 162 -16.10 -62.96 -9.41
C LEU A 162 -16.54 -62.01 -8.29
N ALA A 163 -16.02 -62.23 -7.08
CA ALA A 163 -16.22 -61.34 -5.94
C ALA A 163 -15.07 -60.33 -5.79
N ILE A 164 -15.38 -59.12 -5.31
CA ILE A 164 -14.36 -58.12 -4.97
C ILE A 164 -13.45 -58.66 -3.86
N GLY A 165 -12.14 -58.50 -4.02
CA GLY A 165 -11.13 -59.00 -3.08
C GLY A 165 -10.66 -60.44 -3.34
N SER A 166 -11.12 -61.07 -4.42
CA SER A 166 -10.62 -62.38 -4.85
C SER A 166 -9.15 -62.32 -5.24
N GLU A 167 -8.39 -63.36 -4.89
CA GLU A 167 -6.98 -63.48 -5.28
C GLU A 167 -6.84 -63.75 -6.78
N VAL A 168 -5.92 -63.06 -7.44
CA VAL A 168 -5.69 -63.18 -8.89
C VAL A 168 -4.22 -63.47 -9.13
N HIS A 169 -3.93 -64.49 -9.94
CA HIS A 169 -2.58 -64.79 -10.40
C HIS A 169 -2.37 -64.25 -11.81
N ILE A 170 -1.43 -63.32 -11.98
CA ILE A 170 -1.13 -62.67 -13.26
C ILE A 170 0.22 -63.16 -13.77
N VAL A 171 0.25 -63.70 -14.99
CA VAL A 171 1.48 -64.07 -15.69
C VAL A 171 1.68 -63.14 -16.88
N LEU A 172 2.69 -62.28 -16.80
CA LEU A 172 3.06 -61.35 -17.88
C LEU A 172 4.01 -62.04 -18.87
N ARG A 173 3.58 -62.20 -20.12
CA ARG A 173 4.44 -62.71 -21.20
C ARG A 173 5.13 -61.55 -21.92
N ARG A 174 6.47 -61.53 -21.92
CA ARG A 174 7.27 -60.56 -22.68
C ARG A 174 7.12 -60.81 -24.20
N PRO A 175 6.81 -59.78 -25.02
CA PRO A 175 6.80 -59.94 -26.47
C PRO A 175 8.22 -60.18 -27.02
N PRO A 176 8.38 -60.89 -28.15
CA PRO A 176 9.69 -61.08 -28.79
C PRO A 176 10.27 -59.71 -29.20
N PRO A 177 11.61 -59.55 -29.19
CA PRO A 177 12.24 -58.29 -29.58
C PRO A 177 11.88 -57.94 -31.03
N ILE A 178 11.43 -56.72 -31.25
CA ILE A 178 11.33 -56.11 -32.58
C ILE A 178 12.75 -55.70 -33.01
N TRP A 179 13.18 -56.13 -34.19
CA TRP A 179 14.48 -55.82 -34.80
C TRP A 179 14.47 -54.45 -35.46
#